data_AF-A0A3D8I843-F1
#
_entry.id   AF-A0A3D8I843-F1
#
_cell.length_a   1.000
_cell.length_b   1.000
_cell.length_c   1.000
_cell.angle_alpha   90.00
_cell.angle_beta   90.00
_cell.angle_gamma   90.00
#
_symmetry.space_group_name_H-M   'P 1'
#
loop_
_entity.id
_entity.type
_entity.pdbx_description
1 polymer ?
#
loop_
_entity_poly.entity_id
_entity_poly.type
_entity_poly.pdbx_seq_one_letter_code
_entity_poly.pdbx_strand_id
1 'polypeptide(L)'
;MLKLKQIFTLKRILISIISLFFILFFVGGCSFKYMDWQYYVARDMCKNESGYYIHDERLYKETEKTNYNAHLSNGYRLQLRSGYGLYENEKIISTKYSRIIQYINYEYFYIDDDGKKNLIYQGIDIGYHNYGLWLSGDEGAGFRLNEHKILTCGFNTHFILKDNKWQQIK
;
A
#
# COMPACT_ATOMS: atom_id res chain seq x y z
N MET A 1 14.05 53.02 4.64
CA MET A 1 14.91 52.04 3.94
C MET A 1 14.77 50.60 4.45
N LEU A 2 14.67 50.36 5.77
CA LEU A 2 14.53 49.01 6.36
C LEU A 2 13.34 48.19 5.82
N LYS A 3 12.17 48.82 5.68
CA LYS A 3 10.94 48.18 5.16
C LYS A 3 11.05 47.75 3.70
N LEU A 4 11.76 48.51 2.86
CA LEU A 4 11.93 48.18 1.44
C LEU A 4 12.80 46.93 1.26
N LYS A 5 13.91 46.85 2.02
CA LYS A 5 14.80 45.69 2.03
C LYS A 5 14.05 44.42 2.48
N GLN A 6 13.25 44.50 3.54
CA GLN A 6 12.40 43.40 4.01
C GLN A 6 11.41 42.92 2.93
N ILE A 7 10.77 43.83 2.20
CA ILE A 7 9.85 43.49 1.10
C ILE A 7 10.60 42.77 -0.03
N PHE A 8 11.78 43.24 -0.42
CA PHE A 8 12.61 42.56 -1.44
C PHE A 8 13.07 41.18 -0.97
N THR A 9 13.45 41.03 0.30
CA THR A 9 13.80 39.72 0.89
C THR A 9 12.59 38.78 0.89
N LEU A 10 11.41 39.25 1.29
CA LEU A 10 10.19 38.46 1.30
C LEU A 10 9.78 38.01 -0.11
N LYS A 11 9.85 38.91 -1.10
CA LYS A 11 9.62 38.56 -2.51
C LYS A 11 10.59 37.48 -3.00
N ARG A 12 11.87 37.59 -2.64
CA ARG A 12 12.88 36.59 -3.03
C ARG A 12 12.61 35.22 -2.40
N ILE A 13 12.26 35.20 -1.11
CA ILE A 13 11.90 33.96 -0.40
C ILE A 13 10.66 33.33 -1.03
N LEU A 14 9.63 34.13 -1.32
CA LEU A 14 8.41 33.65 -1.95
C LEU A 14 8.67 33.01 -3.31
N ILE A 15 9.48 33.67 -4.16
CA ILE A 15 9.88 33.12 -5.45
C ILE A 15 10.60 31.78 -5.27
N SER A 16 11.55 31.69 -4.33
CA SER A 16 12.27 30.44 -4.05
C SER A 16 11.34 29.31 -3.60
N ILE A 17 10.34 29.59 -2.74
CA ILE A 17 9.37 28.59 -2.30
C ILE A 17 8.48 28.13 -3.46
N ILE A 18 8.00 29.06 -4.29
CA ILE A 18 7.19 28.73 -5.47
C ILE A 18 8.01 27.88 -6.45
N SER A 19 9.25 28.25 -6.74
CA SER A 19 10.13 27.46 -7.59
C SER A 19 10.34 26.05 -7.04
N LEU A 20 10.56 25.90 -5.72
CA LEU A 20 10.68 24.60 -5.08
C LEU A 20 9.39 23.77 -5.22
N PHE A 21 8.22 24.39 -5.04
CA PHE A 21 6.93 23.74 -5.22
C PHE A 21 6.78 23.15 -6.63
N PHE A 22 7.09 23.94 -7.67
CA PHE A 22 7.06 23.46 -9.05
C PHE A 22 8.06 22.34 -9.30
N ILE A 23 9.29 22.45 -8.79
CA ILE A 23 10.29 21.37 -8.91
C ILE A 23 9.75 20.08 -8.30
N LEU A 24 9.20 20.13 -7.08
CA LEU A 24 8.65 18.95 -6.41
C LEU A 24 7.44 18.38 -7.15
N PHE A 25 6.58 19.22 -7.73
CA PHE A 25 5.44 18.78 -8.54
C PHE A 25 5.88 17.99 -9.77
N PHE A 26 6.87 18.50 -10.53
CA PHE A 26 7.37 17.83 -11.73
C PHE A 26 8.20 16.58 -11.40
N VAL A 27 9.09 16.65 -10.40
CA VAL A 27 9.84 15.47 -9.89
C VAL A 27 8.89 14.41 -9.34
N GLY A 28 7.74 14.83 -8.80
CA GLY A 28 6.65 13.97 -8.37
C GLY A 28 5.90 13.25 -9.51
N GLY A 29 6.22 13.53 -10.77
CA GLY A 29 5.46 13.05 -11.93
C GLY A 29 4.12 13.76 -12.06
N CYS A 30 4.14 15.09 -11.98
CA CYS A 30 2.96 15.96 -11.93
C CYS A 30 2.03 15.61 -10.76
N SER A 31 2.59 15.36 -9.57
CA SER A 31 1.79 15.01 -8.39
C SER A 31 2.26 15.72 -7.13
N PHE A 32 1.38 15.78 -6.14
CA PHE A 32 1.63 16.49 -4.89
C PHE A 32 2.30 15.61 -3.81
N LYS A 33 2.66 14.36 -4.12
CA LYS A 33 3.17 13.38 -3.14
C LYS A 33 4.35 13.87 -2.31
N TYR A 34 5.33 14.55 -2.92
CA TYR A 34 6.52 15.03 -2.19
C TYR A 34 6.27 16.28 -1.33
N MET A 35 5.09 16.88 -1.45
CA MET A 35 4.66 18.02 -0.64
C MET A 35 3.68 17.59 0.46
N ASP A 36 3.27 16.33 0.46
CA ASP A 36 2.39 15.73 1.45
C ASP A 36 3.21 14.96 2.49
N TRP A 37 3.13 15.36 3.75
CA TRP A 37 3.83 14.67 4.83
C TRP A 37 3.31 13.24 5.03
N GLN A 38 2.03 12.97 4.74
CA GLN A 38 1.44 11.62 4.87
C GLN A 38 2.04 10.65 3.84
N TYR A 39 2.56 11.12 2.70
CA TYR A 39 3.27 10.26 1.76
C TYR A 39 4.50 9.62 2.41
N TYR A 40 5.24 10.35 3.25
CA TYR A 40 6.42 9.83 3.94
C TYR A 40 6.04 8.83 5.04
N VAL A 41 4.92 9.06 5.71
CA VAL A 41 4.34 8.09 6.67
C VAL A 41 3.93 6.82 5.93
N ALA A 42 3.24 6.95 4.80
CA ALA A 42 2.86 5.80 3.97
C ALA A 42 4.10 5.00 3.56
N ARG A 43 5.17 5.67 3.11
CA ARG A 43 6.43 5.00 2.75
C ARG A 43 7.10 4.26 3.91
N ASP A 44 6.97 4.77 5.14
CA ASP A 44 7.49 4.09 6.32
C ASP A 44 6.65 2.86 6.68
N MET A 45 5.32 3.02 6.71
CA MET A 45 4.37 1.92 6.90
C MET A 45 4.58 0.84 5.82
N CYS A 46 4.84 1.22 4.57
CA CYS A 46 5.12 0.26 3.51
C CYS A 46 6.37 -0.59 3.75
N LYS A 47 7.36 -0.09 4.48
CA LYS A 47 8.57 -0.86 4.81
C LYS A 47 8.37 -1.75 6.03
N ASN A 48 7.56 -1.28 6.97
CA ASN A 48 7.46 -1.85 8.32
C ASN A 48 6.18 -2.68 8.54
N GLU A 49 5.17 -2.50 7.70
CA GLU A 49 3.81 -3.06 7.88
C GLU A 49 3.20 -3.66 6.60
N SER A 50 3.74 -3.37 5.40
CA SER A 50 3.25 -3.97 4.14
C SER A 50 4.01 -5.26 3.84
N GLY A 51 3.30 -6.37 3.71
CA GLY A 51 3.92 -7.67 3.48
C GLY A 51 3.01 -8.87 3.68
N TYR A 52 3.62 -10.04 3.62
CA TYR A 52 3.01 -11.31 3.95
C TYR A 52 3.07 -11.54 5.46
N TYR A 53 1.93 -11.79 6.08
CA TYR A 53 1.82 -12.09 7.51
C TYR A 53 1.54 -13.58 7.68
N ILE A 54 2.58 -14.34 8.06
CA ILE A 54 2.61 -15.79 8.17
C ILE A 54 2.27 -16.21 9.60
N HIS A 55 1.14 -16.86 9.77
CA HIS A 55 0.66 -17.41 11.04
C HIS A 55 1.18 -18.83 11.28
N ASP A 56 1.26 -19.64 10.23
CA ASP A 56 1.81 -21.00 10.27
C ASP A 56 2.89 -21.17 9.19
N GLU A 57 4.15 -21.19 9.61
CA GLU A 57 5.30 -21.28 8.70
C GLU A 57 5.33 -22.59 7.91
N ARG A 58 4.90 -23.69 8.53
CA ARG A 58 4.93 -25.01 7.91
C ARG A 58 3.91 -25.06 6.78
N LEU A 59 2.67 -24.70 7.08
CA LEU A 59 1.60 -24.68 6.08
C LEU A 59 1.86 -23.62 5.00
N TYR A 60 2.43 -22.47 5.35
CA TYR A 60 2.85 -21.46 4.37
C TYR A 60 3.77 -22.04 3.29
N LYS A 61 4.81 -22.79 3.68
CA LYS A 61 5.73 -23.46 2.72
C LYS A 61 5.04 -24.51 1.84
N GLU A 62 3.93 -25.10 2.31
CA GLU A 62 3.11 -25.99 1.49
C GLU A 62 2.33 -25.19 0.45
N THR A 63 1.76 -24.05 0.84
CA THR A 63 1.00 -23.19 -0.10
C THR A 63 1.84 -22.71 -1.28
N GLU A 64 3.13 -22.42 -1.09
CA GLU A 64 4.06 -22.01 -2.15
C GLU A 64 4.27 -23.10 -3.22
N LYS A 65 4.00 -24.37 -2.89
CA LYS A 65 4.24 -25.54 -3.74
C LYS A 65 2.97 -26.14 -4.34
N THR A 66 1.81 -25.64 -3.96
CA THR A 66 0.52 -26.25 -4.30
C THR A 66 -0.45 -25.26 -4.90
N ASN A 67 -1.40 -25.74 -5.72
CA ASN A 67 -2.50 -24.91 -6.20
C ASN A 67 -3.52 -24.66 -5.07
N TYR A 68 -4.32 -23.60 -5.25
CA TYR A 68 -5.52 -23.39 -4.43
C TYR A 68 -6.42 -24.64 -4.44
N ASN A 69 -7.09 -24.94 -3.32
CA ASN A 69 -7.87 -26.17 -3.07
C ASN A 69 -7.08 -27.47 -2.87
N ALA A 70 -5.75 -27.44 -2.80
CA ALA A 70 -4.96 -28.63 -2.44
C ALA A 70 -5.27 -29.12 -1.02
N HIS A 71 -5.11 -30.43 -0.80
CA HIS A 71 -5.10 -30.99 0.55
C HIS A 71 -3.73 -30.73 1.19
N LEU A 72 -3.76 -30.09 2.36
CA LEU A 72 -2.60 -29.76 3.16
C LEU A 72 -2.19 -30.96 4.03
N SER A 73 -0.96 -30.95 4.54
CA SER A 73 -0.45 -32.02 5.41
C SER A 73 -1.18 -32.14 6.75
N ASN A 74 -1.96 -31.12 7.13
CA ASN A 74 -2.84 -31.14 8.30
C ASN A 74 -4.21 -31.79 8.03
N GLY A 75 -4.44 -32.31 6.82
CA GLY A 75 -5.68 -33.00 6.41
C GLY A 75 -6.76 -32.08 5.84
N TYR A 76 -6.65 -30.77 6.01
CA TYR A 76 -7.66 -29.82 5.54
C TYR A 76 -7.40 -29.32 4.11
N ARG A 77 -8.42 -28.73 3.50
CA ARG A 77 -8.31 -28.12 2.17
C ARG A 77 -7.88 -26.66 2.28
N LEU A 78 -6.89 -26.30 1.47
CA LEU A 78 -6.44 -24.92 1.31
C LEU A 78 -7.53 -24.07 0.64
N GLN A 79 -7.89 -22.95 1.25
CA GLN A 79 -8.80 -21.97 0.69
C GLN A 79 -8.08 -20.65 0.47
N LEU A 80 -8.48 -19.95 -0.59
CA LEU A 80 -8.00 -18.62 -0.94
C LEU A 80 -9.17 -17.67 -0.93
N ARG A 81 -9.05 -16.58 -0.18
CA ARG A 81 -9.83 -15.37 -0.41
C ARG A 81 -8.92 -14.36 -1.09
N SER A 82 -9.25 -13.94 -2.31
CA SER A 82 -8.53 -12.88 -3.03
C SER A 82 -9.43 -11.66 -3.21
N GLY A 83 -8.87 -10.47 -3.02
CA GLY A 83 -9.45 -9.19 -3.40
C GLY A 83 -9.05 -8.74 -4.81
N TYR A 84 -8.02 -9.33 -5.41
CA TYR A 84 -7.59 -8.99 -6.77
C TYR A 84 -8.63 -9.42 -7.80
N GLY A 85 -9.33 -8.43 -8.38
CA GLY A 85 -10.21 -8.60 -9.53
C GLY A 85 -11.70 -8.35 -9.30
N LEU A 86 -12.14 -8.12 -8.05
CA LEU A 86 -13.51 -7.76 -7.73
C LEU A 86 -13.48 -6.78 -6.54
N TYR A 87 -13.82 -5.53 -6.80
CA TYR A 87 -13.95 -4.44 -5.82
C TYR A 87 -14.84 -4.76 -4.60
N GLU A 88 -15.46 -5.95 -4.54
CA GLU A 88 -16.42 -6.35 -3.52
C GLU A 88 -15.81 -7.08 -2.32
N ASN A 89 -14.56 -7.57 -2.38
CA ASN A 89 -14.00 -8.43 -1.31
C ASN A 89 -12.71 -7.95 -0.64
N GLU A 90 -12.10 -6.86 -1.10
CA GLU A 90 -10.97 -6.22 -0.43
C GLU A 90 -11.42 -5.67 0.93
N LYS A 91 -10.78 -6.14 2.01
CA LYS A 91 -11.02 -5.58 3.32
C LYS A 91 -10.18 -4.32 3.48
N ILE A 92 -10.80 -3.17 3.23
CA ILE A 92 -10.20 -1.86 3.45
C ILE A 92 -10.29 -1.52 4.94
N ILE A 93 -9.15 -1.23 5.53
CA ILE A 93 -9.02 -0.79 6.91
C ILE A 93 -8.58 0.67 6.86
N SER A 94 -9.46 1.55 7.33
CA SER A 94 -9.12 2.97 7.48
C SER A 94 -8.02 3.13 8.52
N THR A 95 -7.01 3.91 8.18
CA THR A 95 -6.00 4.33 9.15
C THR A 95 -6.44 5.63 9.82
N LYS A 96 -5.68 6.10 10.82
CA LYS A 96 -5.87 7.44 11.40
C LYS A 96 -5.50 8.58 10.43
N TYR A 97 -4.92 8.26 9.28
CA TYR A 97 -4.44 9.21 8.29
C TYR A 97 -5.41 9.29 7.11
N SER A 98 -5.80 10.50 6.72
CA SER A 98 -6.80 10.71 5.66
C SER A 98 -6.35 10.31 4.26
N ARG A 99 -5.04 10.16 4.03
CA ARG A 99 -4.45 9.77 2.73
C ARG A 99 -3.98 8.32 2.71
N ILE A 100 -4.09 7.57 3.80
CA ILE A 100 -3.53 6.23 3.90
C ILE A 100 -4.63 5.24 4.23
N ILE A 101 -4.67 4.16 3.46
CA ILE A 101 -5.55 3.01 3.69
C ILE A 101 -4.73 1.73 3.69
N GLN A 102 -5.22 0.75 4.43
CA GLN A 102 -4.62 -0.57 4.50
C GLN A 102 -5.58 -1.58 3.86
N TYR A 103 -5.02 -2.54 3.13
CA TYR A 103 -5.79 -3.58 2.45
C TYR A 103 -5.35 -4.94 2.95
N ILE A 104 -6.31 -5.84 3.14
CA ILE A 104 -6.02 -7.27 3.11
C ILE A 104 -6.36 -7.74 1.70
N ASN A 105 -5.32 -7.97 0.91
CA ASN A 105 -5.43 -8.29 -0.51
C ASN A 105 -5.73 -9.77 -0.77
N TYR A 106 -5.22 -10.66 0.06
CA TYR A 106 -5.63 -12.06 0.06
C TYR A 106 -5.36 -12.72 1.41
N GLU A 107 -6.07 -13.80 1.65
CA GLU A 107 -5.93 -14.67 2.81
C GLU A 107 -5.90 -16.12 2.34
N TYR A 108 -4.89 -16.86 2.77
CA TYR A 108 -4.88 -18.32 2.66
C TYR A 108 -5.22 -18.91 4.03
N PHE A 109 -6.18 -19.80 4.04
CA PHE A 109 -6.73 -20.37 5.28
C PHE A 109 -7.27 -21.77 5.02
N TYR A 110 -7.62 -22.46 6.11
CA TYR A 110 -8.45 -23.66 6.07
C TYR A 110 -9.58 -23.53 7.09
N ILE A 111 -10.61 -24.35 6.91
CA ILE A 111 -11.71 -24.50 7.86
C ILE A 111 -11.53 -25.85 8.53
N ASP A 112 -11.49 -25.87 9.86
CA ASP A 112 -11.42 -27.11 10.63
C ASP A 112 -12.78 -27.81 10.75
N ASP A 113 -12.81 -28.98 11.39
CA ASP A 113 -14.04 -29.77 11.57
C ASP A 113 -15.10 -29.05 12.41
N ASP A 114 -14.71 -28.08 13.25
CA ASP A 114 -15.60 -27.22 14.04
C ASP A 114 -16.14 -26.02 13.22
N GLY A 115 -15.77 -25.92 11.95
CA GLY A 115 -16.15 -24.82 11.08
C GLY A 115 -15.38 -23.52 11.32
N LYS A 116 -14.29 -23.56 12.11
CA LYS A 116 -13.49 -22.38 12.44
C LYS A 116 -12.44 -22.11 11.37
N LYS A 117 -12.33 -20.83 10.99
CA LYS A 117 -11.30 -20.33 10.08
C LYS A 117 -9.95 -20.24 10.76
N ASN A 118 -8.97 -20.95 10.21
CA ASN A 118 -7.58 -20.91 10.63
C ASN A 118 -6.72 -20.29 9.52
N LEU A 119 -6.23 -19.07 9.77
CA LEU A 119 -5.36 -18.34 8.85
C LEU A 119 -3.98 -19.00 8.78
N ILE A 120 -3.50 -19.25 7.56
CA ILE A 120 -2.13 -19.70 7.29
C ILE A 120 -1.25 -18.48 7.06
N TYR A 121 -1.66 -17.62 6.13
CA TYR A 121 -1.04 -16.32 5.92
C TYR A 121 -1.99 -15.35 5.21
N GLN A 122 -1.68 -14.05 5.28
CA GLN A 122 -2.42 -13.01 4.58
C GLN A 122 -1.48 -11.95 3.99
N GLY A 123 -1.87 -11.36 2.86
CA GLY A 123 -1.17 -10.24 2.26
C GLY A 123 -1.76 -8.92 2.72
N ILE A 124 -0.99 -8.12 3.45
CA ILE A 124 -1.35 -6.76 3.84
C ILE A 124 -0.59 -5.77 2.95
N ASP A 125 -1.31 -4.83 2.36
CA ASP A 125 -0.72 -3.72 1.59
C ASP A 125 -1.17 -2.37 2.13
N ILE A 126 -0.38 -1.34 1.85
CA ILE A 126 -0.64 0.04 2.24
C ILE A 126 -0.82 0.87 0.97
N GLY A 127 -1.97 1.53 0.86
CA GLY A 127 -2.28 2.47 -0.21
C GLY A 127 -2.16 3.91 0.26
N TYR A 128 -1.57 4.75 -0.58
CA TYR A 128 -1.56 6.20 -0.44
C TYR A 128 -2.39 6.87 -1.53
N HIS A 129 -3.38 7.68 -1.14
CA HIS A 129 -4.16 8.52 -2.05
C HIS A 129 -3.29 9.64 -2.58
N ASN A 130 -2.76 9.45 -3.79
CA ASN A 130 -1.94 10.42 -4.48
C ASN A 130 -2.78 11.28 -5.41
N TYR A 131 -2.67 12.60 -5.26
CA TYR A 131 -3.33 13.57 -6.12
C TYR A 131 -2.31 14.20 -7.05
N GLY A 132 -2.70 14.38 -8.30
CA GLY A 132 -1.81 14.85 -9.35
C GLY A 132 -2.55 15.03 -10.66
N LEU A 133 -1.81 15.09 -11.76
CA LEU A 133 -2.35 15.22 -13.10
C LEU A 133 -1.67 14.15 -13.97
N TRP A 134 -2.43 13.11 -14.30
CA TRP A 134 -1.95 12.04 -15.17
C TRP A 134 -2.79 11.96 -16.43
N LEU A 135 -2.13 12.14 -17.56
CA LEU A 135 -2.72 11.81 -18.84
C LEU A 135 -2.74 10.29 -19.01
N SER A 136 -3.88 9.79 -19.47
CA SER A 136 -4.09 8.40 -19.85
C SER A 136 -4.92 8.39 -21.12
N GLY A 137 -4.90 7.28 -21.84
CA GLY A 137 -5.57 7.18 -23.12
C GLY A 137 -4.80 6.26 -24.04
N ASP A 138 -5.53 5.71 -25.00
CA ASP A 138 -4.99 4.93 -26.10
C ASP A 138 -5.53 5.53 -27.40
N GLU A 139 -4.82 5.30 -28.51
CA GLU A 139 -5.04 5.92 -29.82
C GLU A 139 -6.48 5.74 -30.33
N GLY A 140 -7.20 4.70 -29.88
CA GLY A 140 -8.61 4.45 -30.19
C GLY A 140 -9.64 4.85 -29.11
N ALA A 141 -9.23 5.17 -27.88
CA ALA A 141 -10.11 5.41 -26.73
C ALA A 141 -10.15 6.89 -26.26
N GLY A 142 -9.28 7.73 -26.83
CA GLY A 142 -9.19 9.16 -26.55
C GLY A 142 -8.37 9.52 -25.30
N PHE A 143 -8.13 10.82 -25.12
CA PHE A 143 -7.37 11.37 -23.98
C PHE A 143 -8.25 11.51 -22.73
N ARG A 144 -7.73 11.08 -21.58
CA ARG A 144 -8.36 11.21 -20.26
C ARG A 144 -7.36 11.78 -19.26
N LEU A 145 -7.83 12.73 -18.45
CA LEU A 145 -7.07 13.27 -17.32
C LEU A 145 -7.55 12.60 -16.04
N ASN A 146 -6.63 11.97 -15.32
CA ASN A 146 -6.89 11.44 -13.98
C ASN A 146 -6.22 12.35 -12.95
N GLU A 147 -6.98 12.71 -11.91
CA GLU A 147 -6.50 13.58 -10.84
C GLU A 147 -6.14 12.85 -9.54
N HIS A 148 -6.49 11.56 -9.47
CA HIS A 148 -6.31 10.71 -8.30
C HIS A 148 -5.83 9.32 -8.72
N LYS A 149 -4.87 8.80 -7.98
CA LYS A 149 -4.40 7.41 -8.06
C LYS A 149 -4.07 6.91 -6.67
N ILE A 150 -4.19 5.61 -6.46
CA ILE A 150 -3.70 4.96 -5.24
C ILE A 150 -2.31 4.40 -5.55
N LEU A 151 -1.32 4.84 -4.78
CA LEU A 151 0.01 4.24 -4.81
C LEU A 151 0.05 3.13 -3.76
N THR A 152 0.12 1.89 -4.21
CA THR A 152 0.32 0.73 -3.34
C THR A 152 1.79 0.36 -3.27
N CYS A 153 2.17 -0.39 -2.24
CA CYS A 153 3.54 -0.76 -1.98
C CYS A 153 3.86 -2.19 -2.38
N GLY A 154 2.84 -3.04 -2.47
CA GLY A 154 2.99 -4.46 -2.73
C GLY A 154 3.60 -5.20 -1.53
N PHE A 155 3.80 -6.51 -1.71
CA PHE A 155 4.22 -7.41 -0.64
C PHE A 155 5.70 -7.73 -0.76
N ASN A 156 6.55 -6.77 -0.38
CA ASN A 156 8.00 -6.93 -0.47
C ASN A 156 8.64 -7.47 0.81
N THR A 157 7.87 -7.64 1.87
CA THR A 157 8.37 -8.12 3.16
C THR A 157 7.54 -9.29 3.67
N HIS A 158 8.14 -10.10 4.53
CA HIS A 158 7.48 -11.21 5.20
C HIS A 158 7.58 -11.01 6.70
N PHE A 159 6.50 -11.31 7.41
CA PHE A 159 6.38 -11.27 8.85
C PHE A 159 5.93 -12.64 9.32
N ILE A 160 6.59 -13.17 10.35
CA ILE A 160 6.21 -14.42 10.98
C ILE A 160 5.74 -14.17 12.40
N LEU A 161 4.66 -14.85 12.81
CA LEU A 161 4.18 -14.80 14.18
C LEU A 161 5.01 -15.75 15.05
N LYS A 162 5.83 -15.19 15.94
CA LYS A 162 6.61 -15.95 16.94
C LYS A 162 6.39 -15.34 18.32
N ASP A 163 6.10 -16.18 19.31
CA ASP A 163 5.84 -15.76 20.69
C ASP A 163 4.79 -14.63 20.81
N ASN A 164 3.71 -14.76 20.04
CA ASN A 164 2.63 -13.76 19.91
C ASN A 164 3.09 -12.37 19.42
N LYS A 165 4.23 -12.28 18.74
CA LYS A 165 4.75 -11.05 18.13
C LYS A 165 5.13 -11.27 16.68
N TRP A 166 4.87 -10.25 15.86
CA TRP A 166 5.29 -10.24 14.46
C TRP A 166 6.78 -9.91 14.37
N GLN A 167 7.52 -10.77 13.68
CA GLN A 167 8.93 -10.59 13.40
C GLN A 167 9.13 -10.51 11.89
N GLN A 168 9.76 -9.44 11.42
CA GLN A 168 10.13 -9.33 10.02
C GLN A 168 11.22 -10.34 9.69
N ILE A 169 11.04 -11.10 8.62
CA ILE A 169 12.02 -12.03 8.07
C ILE A 169 12.45 -11.57 6.68
N LYS A 170 13.67 -11.95 6.31
CA LYS A 170 14.25 -11.66 5.00
C LYS A 170 13.86 -12.71 3.98
#